data_AF-A0AAT9GSE3-F1
#
_entry.id   AF-A0AAT9GSE3-F1
#
_cell.length_a   1.000
_cell.length_b   1.000
_cell.length_c   1.000
_cell.angle_alpha   90.00
_cell.angle_beta   90.00
_cell.angle_gamma   90.00
#
_symmetry.space_group_name_H-M   'P 1'
#
loop_
_entity.id
_entity.type
_entity.pdbx_description
1 polymer ?
#
loop_
_entity_poly.entity_id
_entity_poly.type
_entity_poly.pdbx_seq_one_letter_code
_entity_poly.pdbx_strand_id
1 'polypeptide(L)'
;MIYDLKRIDNKFVELLLEEYFSDNNSVVNDFYIVKLVEDEEKKVYRFKVWLFRPTDTKVDGFTGYLYFYRNKVVMKLPGLKEIRISEELIEKIIYLFEQVYLRLGRQKVL
;
A
#
# COMPACT_ATOMS: atom_id res chain seq x y z
N MET A 1 13.99 -14.10 0.29
CA MET A 1 13.43 -12.98 -0.49
C MET A 1 14.43 -12.51 -1.54
N ILE A 2 14.09 -12.64 -2.83
CA ILE A 2 14.94 -12.30 -4.00
C ILE A 2 14.49 -10.97 -4.66
N TYR A 3 13.54 -10.24 -4.07
CA TYR A 3 13.03 -8.99 -4.66
C TYR A 3 13.70 -7.77 -4.04
N ASP A 4 14.25 -6.90 -4.89
CA ASP A 4 14.74 -5.59 -4.47
C ASP A 4 13.56 -4.63 -4.25
N LEU A 5 13.06 -4.58 -3.01
CA LEU A 5 11.95 -3.72 -2.59
C LEU A 5 12.24 -2.22 -2.79
N LYS A 6 13.47 -1.82 -3.12
CA LYS A 6 13.77 -0.42 -3.48
C LYS A 6 13.25 0.00 -4.85
N ARG A 7 12.90 -0.96 -5.72
CA ARG A 7 12.34 -0.73 -7.06
C ARG A 7 10.82 -0.52 -7.06
N ILE A 8 10.21 -0.55 -5.89
CA ILE A 8 8.78 -0.33 -5.68
C ILE A 8 8.43 1.09 -6.11
N ASP A 9 7.35 1.20 -6.90
CA ASP A 9 6.77 2.47 -7.36
C ASP A 9 5.44 2.76 -6.62
N ASN A 10 4.84 3.91 -6.94
CA ASN A 10 3.57 4.33 -6.35
C ASN A 10 2.42 3.32 -6.58
N LYS A 11 2.44 2.56 -7.68
CA LYS A 11 1.36 1.59 -8.00
C LYS A 11 1.40 0.36 -7.13
N PHE A 12 2.60 -0.14 -6.83
CA PHE A 12 2.75 -1.20 -5.85
C PHE A 12 2.28 -0.74 -4.45
N VAL A 13 2.60 0.51 -4.07
CA VAL A 13 2.19 1.09 -2.79
C VAL A 13 0.67 1.23 -2.68
N GLU A 14 -0.01 1.66 -3.76
CA GLU A 14 -1.47 1.70 -3.85
C GLU A 14 -2.07 0.31 -3.58
N LEU A 15 -1.63 -0.71 -4.33
CA LEU A 15 -2.12 -2.09 -4.17
C LEU A 15 -1.88 -2.66 -2.76
N LEU A 16 -0.71 -2.38 -2.18
CA LEU A 16 -0.38 -2.84 -0.83
C LEU A 16 -1.32 -2.24 0.22
N LEU A 17 -1.59 -0.94 0.10
CA LEU A 17 -2.50 -0.25 1.01
C LEU A 17 -3.93 -0.74 0.81
N GLU A 18 -4.35 -0.97 -0.43
CA GLU A 18 -5.68 -1.48 -0.76
C GLU A 18 -5.96 -2.84 -0.11
N GLU A 19 -5.06 -3.80 -0.34
CA GLU A 19 -5.17 -5.14 0.23
C GLU A 19 -5.06 -5.13 1.76
N TYR A 20 -4.13 -4.34 2.32
CA TYR A 20 -3.99 -4.23 3.77
C TYR A 20 -5.27 -3.74 4.45
N PHE A 21 -5.88 -2.67 3.94
CA PHE A 21 -7.09 -2.12 4.54
C PHE A 21 -8.34 -2.96 4.25
N SER A 22 -8.41 -3.63 3.10
CA SER A 22 -9.47 -4.61 2.81
C SER A 22 -9.48 -5.75 3.83
N ASP A 23 -8.30 -6.31 4.15
CA ASP A 23 -8.19 -7.45 5.07
C ASP A 23 -8.37 -7.05 6.55
N ASN A 24 -8.00 -5.82 6.94
CA ASN A 24 -7.95 -5.41 8.35
C ASN A 24 -9.12 -4.50 8.79
N ASN A 25 -9.91 -3.96 7.86
CA ASN A 25 -11.02 -3.06 8.19
C ASN A 25 -12.32 -3.50 7.51
N SER A 26 -13.08 -4.36 8.18
CA SER A 26 -14.44 -4.78 7.79
C SER A 26 -15.50 -3.65 7.83
N VAL A 27 -15.11 -2.44 8.23
CA VAL A 27 -16.01 -1.28 8.45
C VAL A 27 -15.87 -0.21 7.34
N VAL A 28 -14.90 -0.37 6.43
CA VAL A 28 -14.52 0.66 5.47
C VAL A 28 -15.06 0.28 4.10
N ASN A 29 -16.24 0.82 3.76
CA ASN A 29 -16.89 0.54 2.48
C ASN A 29 -16.18 1.19 1.29
N ASP A 30 -15.49 2.32 1.50
CA ASP A 30 -14.73 3.03 0.48
C ASP A 30 -13.51 3.72 1.14
N PHE A 31 -12.32 3.51 0.58
CA PHE A 31 -11.14 4.29 0.93
C PHE A 31 -10.50 4.88 -0.33
N TYR A 32 -10.04 6.13 -0.22
CA TYR A 32 -9.32 6.82 -1.29
C TYR A 32 -7.88 7.11 -0.83
N ILE A 33 -6.90 6.58 -1.56
CA ILE A 33 -5.49 6.91 -1.39
C ILE A 33 -5.22 8.16 -2.22
N VAL A 34 -5.21 9.33 -1.58
CA VAL A 34 -5.29 10.62 -2.31
C VAL A 34 -3.93 11.19 -2.68
N LYS A 35 -2.85 10.79 -2.00
CA LYS A 35 -1.53 11.37 -2.29
C LYS A 35 -0.41 10.50 -1.73
N LEU A 36 0.39 9.95 -2.63
CA LEU A 36 1.69 9.39 -2.33
C LEU A 36 2.73 10.49 -2.52
N VAL A 37 3.49 10.80 -1.47
CA VAL A 37 4.72 11.59 -1.60
C VAL A 37 5.87 10.65 -1.28
N GLU A 38 6.71 10.42 -2.28
CA GLU A 38 7.92 9.62 -2.16
C GLU A 38 9.08 10.52 -1.72
N ASP A 39 9.76 10.13 -0.65
CA ASP A 39 11.14 10.53 -0.40
C ASP A 39 12.02 9.45 -1.02
N GLU A 40 12.56 9.70 -2.23
CA GLU A 40 13.31 8.71 -3.02
C GLU A 40 14.58 8.24 -2.31
N GLU A 41 15.21 9.12 -1.52
CA GLU A 41 16.43 8.80 -0.77
C GLU A 41 16.12 7.84 0.39
N LYS A 42 15.02 8.10 1.11
CA LYS A 42 14.64 7.31 2.29
C LYS A 42 13.70 6.14 1.97
N LYS A 43 13.20 6.05 0.74
CA LYS A 43 12.17 5.10 0.30
C LYS A 43 10.97 5.08 1.25
N VAL A 44 10.52 6.28 1.59
CA VAL A 44 9.36 6.51 2.44
C VAL A 44 8.22 7.04 1.60
N TYR A 45 7.05 6.42 1.75
CA TYR A 45 5.83 6.83 1.07
C TYR A 45 4.86 7.36 2.10
N ARG A 46 4.58 8.67 2.06
CA ARG A 46 3.50 9.25 2.83
C ARG A 46 2.19 9.05 2.08
N PHE A 47 1.19 8.49 2.73
CA PHE A 47 -0.13 8.26 2.16
C PHE A 47 -1.22 8.92 3.02
N LYS A 48 -2.35 9.28 2.40
CA LYS A 48 -3.54 9.76 3.09
C LYS A 48 -4.70 8.84 2.76
N VAL A 49 -5.36 8.32 3.79
CA VAL A 49 -6.55 7.48 3.68
C VAL A 49 -7.74 8.28 4.17
N TRP A 50 -8.84 8.19 3.44
CA TRP A 50 -10.15 8.63 3.89
C TRP A 50 -11.01 7.41 4.15
N LEU A 51 -11.61 7.33 5.34
CA LEU A 51 -12.52 6.27 5.75
C LEU A 51 -13.93 6.84 5.74
N PHE A 52 -14.82 6.26 4.95
CA PHE A 52 -16.24 6.57 5.01
C PHE A 52 -16.91 5.67 6.06
N ARG A 53 -17.55 6.27 7.09
CA ARG A 53 -18.33 5.53 8.09
C ARG A 53 -19.82 5.58 7.70
N PRO A 54 -20.41 4.45 7.25
CA PRO A 54 -21.80 4.43 6.81
C PRO A 54 -22.80 4.75 7.92
N THR A 55 -22.41 4.50 9.18
CA THR A 55 -23.28 4.61 10.35
C THR A 55 -23.59 6.05 10.78
N ASP A 56 -22.69 7.00 10.54
CA ASP A 56 -22.89 8.41 10.90
C ASP A 56 -22.59 9.39 9.77
N THR A 57 -22.43 8.90 8.52
CA THR A 57 -22.12 9.69 7.31
C THR A 57 -20.88 10.58 7.44
N LYS A 58 -20.00 10.30 8.42
CA LYS A 58 -18.75 11.04 8.60
C LYS A 58 -17.65 10.47 7.72
N VAL A 59 -16.81 11.39 7.27
CA VAL A 59 -15.57 11.09 6.55
C VAL A 59 -14.42 11.39 7.51
N ASP A 60 -13.73 10.34 7.95
CA ASP A 60 -12.49 10.51 8.70
C ASP A 60 -11.29 10.41 7.75
N GLY A 61 -10.27 11.21 8.00
CA GLY A 61 -9.04 11.17 7.21
C GLY A 61 -7.83 11.04 8.11
N PHE A 62 -6.90 10.17 7.76
CA PHE A 62 -5.64 10.06 8.45
C PHE A 62 -4.46 9.97 7.48
N THR A 63 -3.29 10.40 7.95
CA THR A 63 -2.04 10.33 7.19
C THR A 63 -1.16 9.25 7.78
N GLY A 64 -0.74 8.30 6.94
CA GLY A 64 0.20 7.25 7.32
C GLY A 64 1.50 7.34 6.54
N TYR A 65 2.46 6.52 6.95
CA TYR A 65 3.77 6.40 6.32
C TYR A 65 4.11 4.94 6.10
N LEU A 66 4.60 4.61 4.91
CA LEU A 66 5.20 3.32 4.58
C LEU A 66 6.70 3.49 4.43
N TYR A 67 7.45 2.61 5.08
CA TYR A 67 8.91 2.58 5.06
C TYR A 67 9.35 1.26 4.42
N PHE A 68 10.10 1.37 3.33
CA PHE A 68 10.66 0.21 2.65
C PHE A 68 12.12 0.04 3.04
N TYR A 69 12.39 -1.02 3.80
CA TYR A 69 13.73 -1.47 4.12
C TYR A 69 14.12 -2.61 3.19
N ARG A 70 15.41 -2.97 3.19
CA ARG A 70 15.93 -4.06 2.35
C ARG A 70 15.21 -5.41 2.55
N ASN A 71 14.72 -5.67 3.76
CA ASN A 71 14.17 -6.97 4.16
C ASN A 71 12.80 -6.88 4.85
N LYS A 72 12.20 -5.69 4.94
CA LYS A 72 10.89 -5.52 5.58
C LYS A 72 10.19 -4.27 5.08
N VAL A 73 8.86 -4.32 5.13
CA VAL A 73 7.99 -3.15 4.95
C VAL A 73 7.33 -2.83 6.28
N VAL A 74 7.29 -1.56 6.62
CA VAL A 74 6.77 -1.06 7.87
C VAL A 74 5.76 0.04 7.59
N MET A 75 4.61 -0.03 8.25
CA MET A 75 3.56 0.98 8.19
C MET A 75 3.43 1.69 9.54
N LYS A 76 3.36 3.02 9.51
CA LYS A 76 3.08 3.87 10.67
C LYS A 76 1.77 4.60 10.45
N LEU A 77 0.82 4.36 11.35
CA LEU A 77 -0.50 4.99 11.37
C LEU A 77 -0.62 5.93 12.56
N PRO A 78 -1.47 6.98 12.51
CA PRO A 78 -1.69 7.86 13.66
C PRO A 78 -2.28 7.09 14.84
N GLY A 79 -1.73 7.31 16.04
CA GLY A 79 -2.21 6.68 17.27
C GLY A 79 -1.86 5.20 17.44
N LEU A 80 -1.27 4.54 16.44
CA LEU A 80 -0.82 3.14 16.51
C LEU A 80 0.70 3.06 16.58
N LYS A 81 1.21 1.99 17.21
CA LYS A 81 2.63 1.61 17.10
C LYS A 81 2.94 1.19 15.66
N GLU A 82 4.23 1.20 15.34
CA GLU A 82 4.77 0.70 14.08
C GLU A 82 4.26 -0.72 13.77
N ILE A 83 3.66 -0.90 12.59
CA ILE A 83 3.09 -2.16 12.12
C ILE A 83 4.06 -2.76 11.10
N ARG A 84 4.53 -3.97 11.36
CA ARG A 84 5.30 -4.74 10.37
C ARG A 84 4.34 -5.42 9.42
N ILE A 85 4.49 -5.18 8.13
CA ILE A 85 3.70 -5.87 7.10
C ILE A 85 4.22 -7.31 6.99
N SER A 86 3.30 -8.28 6.95
CA SER A 86 3.65 -9.70 6.86
C SER A 86 4.31 -10.01 5.51
N GLU A 87 5.21 -10.98 5.51
CA GLU A 87 5.88 -11.43 4.29
C GLU A 87 4.87 -12.03 3.30
N GLU A 88 3.86 -12.76 3.80
CA GLU A 88 2.76 -13.32 3.01
C GLU A 88 1.99 -12.24 2.23
N LEU A 89 1.67 -11.11 2.88
CA LEU A 89 0.99 -10.00 2.21
C LEU A 89 1.91 -9.38 1.16
N ILE A 90 3.19 -9.15 1.47
CA ILE A 90 4.17 -8.62 0.50
C ILE A 90 4.26 -9.52 -0.74
N GLU A 91 4.35 -10.84 -0.56
CA GLU A 91 4.41 -11.81 -1.66
C GLU A 91 3.13 -11.78 -2.51
N LYS A 92 1.96 -11.68 -1.87
CA LYS A 92 0.67 -11.50 -2.56
C LYS A 92 0.68 -10.24 -3.44
N ILE A 93 1.14 -9.11 -2.93
CA ILE A 93 1.18 -7.86 -3.71
C ILE A 93 2.17 -7.95 -4.86
N ILE A 94 3.36 -8.53 -4.65
CA ILE A 94 4.34 -8.75 -5.73
C ILE A 94 3.68 -9.56 -6.85
N TYR A 95 3.03 -10.67 -6.51
CA TYR A 95 2.33 -11.49 -7.49
C TYR A 95 1.25 -10.71 -8.24
N LEU A 96 0.37 -9.99 -7.53
CA LEU A 96 -0.68 -9.17 -8.14
C LEU A 96 -0.11 -8.09 -9.05
N PHE A 97 0.94 -7.40 -8.61
CA PHE A 97 1.61 -6.37 -9.38
C PHE A 97 2.21 -6.93 -10.67
N GLU A 98 2.89 -8.08 -10.62
CA GLU A 98 3.42 -8.75 -11.80
C GLU A 98 2.30 -9.16 -12.78
N GLN A 99 1.18 -9.68 -12.27
CA GLN A 99 0.02 -10.07 -13.08
C GLN A 99 -0.64 -8.89 -13.78
N VAL A 100 -0.85 -7.79 -13.08
CA VAL A 100 -1.53 -6.61 -13.62
C VAL A 100 -0.58 -5.86 -14.55
N TYR A 101 0.65 -5.56 -14.13
CA TYR A 101 1.50 -4.59 -14.83
C TYR A 101 2.54 -5.23 -15.76
N LEU A 102 3.12 -6.38 -15.41
CA LEU A 102 4.12 -7.03 -16.28
C LEU A 102 3.48 -7.94 -17.33
N ARG A 103 2.32 -8.53 -17.05
CA ARG A 103 1.59 -9.36 -18.02
C ARG A 103 0.92 -8.51 -19.11
N LEU A 104 0.35 -7.34 -18.76
CA LEU A 104 -0.18 -6.38 -19.73
C LEU A 104 0.91 -5.72 -20.59
N GLY A 105 2.13 -5.56 -20.06
CA GLY A 105 3.28 -5.08 -20.84
C GLY A 105 3.74 -6.04 -21.95
N ARG A 106 3.47 -7.35 -21.82
CA ARG A 106 3.81 -8.36 -22.84
C ARG A 106 2.79 -8.52 -23.96
N GLN A 107 1.59 -7.95 -23.84
CA GLN A 107 0.57 -8.01 -24.90
C GLN A 107 0.76 -6.99 -26.03
N LYS A 108 1.78 -6.12 -25.97
CA LYS A 108 2.14 -5.19 -27.06
C LYS A 108 3.21 -5.71 -28.03
N VAL A 109 3.35 -7.02 -28.15
CA VAL A 109 4.13 -7.65 -29.22
C VAL A 109 3.34 -8.82 -29.76
N LEU A 110 2.34 -8.54 -30.59
CA LEU A 110 1.85 -9.39 -31.68
C LEU A 110 1.10 -8.49 -32.68
#